data_AF-A0A1M6WCV3-F1
#
_entry.id   AF-A0A1M6WCV3-F1
#
_cell.length_a   1.000
_cell.length_b   1.000
_cell.length_c   1.000
_cell.angle_alpha   90.00
_cell.angle_beta   90.00
_cell.angle_gamma   90.00
#
_symmetry.space_group_name_H-M   'P 1'
#
loop_
_entity.id
_entity.type
_entity.pdbx_description
1 polymer ?
#
loop_
_entity_poly.entity_id
_entity_poly.type
_entity_poly.pdbx_seq_one_letter_code
_entity_poly.pdbx_strand_id
1 'polypeptide(L)'
;MDERNNKVYKTIRISNQVWTAQNLDYPVEGRYSYCYDMDSTNCETHGYLYRWDTAINIDQCEYGVICDPPERTQGVRPEGWHLPNQTEWNDLVNKLGGNKVAGHILKAQSGWGSSNTTHFQCVA
;
A
#
# COMPACT_ATOMS: atom_id res chain seq x y z
N MET A 1 -9.55 -11.75 2.93
CA MET A 1 -10.64 -10.84 3.37
C MET A 1 -10.10 -10.04 4.54
N ASP A 2 -10.48 -8.77 4.66
CA ASP A 2 -10.25 -7.96 5.85
C ASP A 2 -11.50 -8.02 6.73
N GLU A 3 -11.41 -8.73 7.84
CA GLU A 3 -12.56 -9.00 8.72
C GLU A 3 -13.02 -7.74 9.47
N ARG A 4 -12.14 -6.74 9.60
CA ARG A 4 -12.43 -5.52 10.35
C ARG A 4 -13.46 -4.64 9.65
N ASN A 5 -13.54 -4.71 8.32
CA ASN A 5 -14.48 -3.93 7.51
C ASN A 5 -15.17 -4.75 6.40
N ASN A 6 -15.10 -6.08 6.46
CA ASN A 6 -15.65 -7.02 5.46
C ASN A 6 -15.19 -6.76 4.03
N LYS A 7 -13.99 -6.19 3.83
CA LYS A 7 -13.48 -5.86 2.51
C LYS A 7 -12.67 -7.01 1.91
N VAL A 8 -12.99 -7.39 0.68
CA VAL A 8 -12.19 -8.36 -0.09
C VAL A 8 -11.33 -7.59 -1.09
N TYR A 9 -10.02 -7.60 -0.86
CA TYR A 9 -9.06 -7.01 -1.79
C TYR A 9 -8.74 -7.99 -2.92
N LYS A 10 -8.66 -7.45 -4.14
CA LYS A 10 -8.07 -8.17 -5.27
C LYS A 10 -6.59 -8.43 -4.99
N THR A 11 -6.13 -9.61 -5.35
CA THR A 11 -4.74 -10.00 -5.17
C THR A 11 -4.14 -10.47 -6.49
N ILE A 12 -2.82 -10.35 -6.61
CA ILE A 12 -2.07 -10.85 -7.75
C ILE A 12 -0.85 -11.61 -7.24
N ARG A 13 -0.56 -12.75 -7.87
CA ARG A 13 0.65 -13.50 -7.59
C ARG A 13 1.76 -13.01 -8.52
N ILE A 14 2.86 -12.53 -7.93
CA ILE A 14 4.06 -12.14 -8.66
C ILE A 14 5.20 -12.99 -8.10
N SER A 15 5.74 -13.88 -8.93
CA SER A 15 6.74 -14.87 -8.49
C SER A 15 6.20 -15.73 -7.33
N ASN A 16 6.88 -15.72 -6.19
CA ASN A 16 6.53 -16.50 -4.99
C ASN A 16 5.73 -15.70 -3.96
N GLN A 17 5.36 -14.45 -4.26
CA GLN A 17 4.62 -13.57 -3.35
C GLN A 17 3.24 -13.25 -3.89
N VAL A 18 2.31 -12.99 -2.98
CA VAL A 18 0.96 -12.51 -3.28
C VAL A 18 0.88 -11.07 -2.81
N TRP A 19 0.49 -10.19 -3.71
CA TRP A 19 0.39 -8.74 -3.49
C TRP A 19 -1.08 -8.31 -3.57
N THR A 20 -1.46 -7.26 -2.83
CA THR A 20 -2.74 -6.60 -3.05
C THR A 20 -2.66 -5.80 -4.35
N ALA A 21 -3.69 -5.88 -5.19
CA ALA A 21 -3.83 -5.11 -6.42
C ALA A 21 -4.64 -3.82 -6.21
N GLN A 22 -4.92 -3.48 -4.95
CA GLN A 22 -5.71 -2.34 -4.51
C GLN A 22 -5.05 -1.73 -3.27
N ASN A 23 -5.22 -0.42 -3.11
CA ASN A 23 -4.79 0.30 -1.92
C ASN A 23 -5.58 -0.18 -0.70
N LEU A 24 -4.92 -0.18 0.46
CA LEU A 24 -5.56 -0.50 1.73
C LEU A 24 -6.57 0.59 2.09
N ASP A 25 -7.78 0.17 2.41
CA ASP A 25 -8.90 1.05 2.70
C ASP A 25 -9.46 0.75 4.09
N TYR A 26 -8.70 1.16 5.12
CA TYR A 26 -9.05 0.93 6.52
C TYR A 26 -8.63 2.15 7.36
N PRO A 27 -9.57 2.97 7.86
CA PRO A 27 -9.23 4.08 8.73
C PRO A 27 -8.70 3.56 10.07
N VAL A 28 -7.65 4.20 10.59
CA VAL A 28 -7.08 3.86 11.90
C VAL A 28 -7.46 4.96 12.89
N GLU A 29 -8.46 4.69 13.71
CA GLU A 29 -8.91 5.62 14.74
C GLU A 29 -7.77 5.99 15.70
N GLY A 30 -7.68 7.28 16.05
CA GLY A 30 -6.63 7.79 16.94
C GLY A 30 -5.23 7.88 16.32
N ARG A 31 -5.05 7.51 15.04
CA ARG A 31 -3.78 7.62 14.31
C ARG A 31 -3.92 8.40 13.00
N TYR A 32 -2.80 8.63 12.32
CA TYR A 32 -2.71 9.48 11.14
C TYR A 32 -2.94 8.67 9.86
N SER A 33 -4.22 8.41 9.57
CA SER A 33 -4.73 7.95 8.28
C SER A 33 -5.69 8.99 7.69
N TYR A 34 -5.53 9.36 6.42
CA TYR A 34 -6.33 10.42 5.80
C TYR A 34 -6.57 10.18 4.30
N CYS A 35 -7.61 10.83 3.77
CA CYS A 35 -7.91 10.81 2.34
C CYS A 35 -7.05 11.82 1.59
N TYR A 36 -6.78 11.53 0.32
CA TYR A 36 -6.08 12.47 -0.56
C TYR A 36 -6.84 13.82 -0.62
N ASP A 37 -6.10 14.93 -0.61
CA ASP A 37 -6.62 16.31 -0.50
C ASP A 37 -7.56 16.59 0.68
N MET A 38 -7.52 15.75 1.72
CA MET A 38 -8.44 15.81 2.87
C MET A 38 -9.92 15.69 2.49
N ASP A 39 -10.22 15.17 1.31
CA ASP A 39 -11.58 14.94 0.84
C ASP A 39 -11.98 13.48 1.09
N SER A 40 -13.01 13.28 1.92
CA SER A 40 -13.53 11.95 2.27
C SER A 40 -13.90 11.09 1.06
N THR A 41 -14.35 11.71 -0.05
CA THR A 41 -14.75 10.99 -1.27
C THR A 41 -13.56 10.33 -1.97
N ASN A 42 -12.35 10.87 -1.77
CA ASN A 42 -11.14 10.29 -2.34
C ASN A 42 -10.75 8.97 -1.67
N CYS A 43 -11.14 8.74 -0.40
CA CYS A 43 -10.88 7.44 0.24
C CYS A 43 -11.69 6.31 -0.38
N GLU A 44 -12.94 6.57 -0.79
CA GLU A 44 -13.78 5.55 -1.44
C GLU A 44 -13.17 5.07 -2.76
N THR A 45 -12.47 5.97 -3.47
CA THR A 45 -11.86 5.69 -4.77
C THR A 45 -10.42 5.18 -4.65
N HIS A 46 -9.62 5.78 -3.76
CA HIS A 46 -8.17 5.59 -3.71
C HIS A 46 -7.67 4.90 -2.44
N GLY A 47 -8.54 4.65 -1.46
CA GLY A 47 -8.17 4.20 -0.13
C GLY A 47 -7.53 5.31 0.70
N TYR A 48 -6.95 4.93 1.84
CA TYR A 48 -6.36 5.88 2.78
C TYR A 48 -4.85 6.02 2.55
N LEU A 49 -4.35 7.22 2.83
CA LEU A 49 -2.93 7.50 3.02
C LEU A 49 -2.59 7.27 4.49
N TYR A 50 -1.48 6.58 4.74
CA TYR A 50 -1.03 6.25 6.10
C TYR A 50 0.33 6.87 6.33
N ARG A 51 0.48 7.58 7.45
CA ARG A 51 1.81 7.95 7.93
C ARG A 51 2.57 6.69 8.37
N TRP A 52 3.90 6.71 8.30
CA TRP A 52 4.73 5.53 8.59
C TRP A 52 4.42 4.85 9.93
N ASP A 53 4.36 5.62 11.02
CA ASP A 53 4.00 5.14 12.36
C ASP A 53 2.60 4.52 12.43
N THR A 54 1.65 5.09 11.69
CA THR A 54 0.31 4.55 11.54
C THR A 54 0.36 3.26 10.75
N ALA A 55 1.08 3.22 9.63
CA ALA A 55 1.23 2.02 8.82
C ALA A 55 1.76 0.88 9.68
N ILE A 56 2.93 1.04 10.33
CA ILE A 56 3.53 -0.01 11.18
C ILE A 56 2.70 -0.35 12.42
N ASN A 57 1.94 0.60 12.96
CA ASN A 57 1.03 0.44 14.10
C ASN A 57 1.67 -0.23 15.32
N ILE A 58 2.81 0.32 15.76
CA ILE A 58 3.53 -0.11 16.95
C ILE A 58 3.62 1.09 17.90
N ASP A 59 3.17 0.93 19.14
CA ASP A 59 3.07 2.02 20.13
C ASP A 59 4.43 2.64 20.45
N GLN A 60 5.51 1.87 20.40
CA GLN A 60 6.87 2.36 20.65
C GLN A 60 7.49 3.06 19.43
N CYS A 61 6.78 3.11 18.30
CA CYS A 61 7.28 3.59 17.01
C CYS A 61 6.49 4.82 16.51
N GLU A 62 6.16 5.73 17.43
CA GLU A 62 5.45 6.96 17.10
C GLU A 62 6.30 7.93 16.26
N TYR A 63 5.63 8.92 15.67
CA TYR A 63 6.28 9.96 14.89
C TYR A 63 7.41 10.66 15.67
N GLY A 64 8.60 10.72 15.07
CA GLY A 64 9.79 11.32 15.67
C GLY A 64 10.61 10.39 16.58
N VAL A 65 10.17 9.14 16.77
CA VAL A 65 10.89 8.13 17.55
C VAL A 65 11.74 7.25 16.63
N ILE A 66 13.02 7.05 16.98
CA ILE A 66 13.85 6.05 16.32
C ILE A 66 13.33 4.67 16.72
N CYS A 67 12.91 3.90 15.73
CA CYS A 67 12.32 2.59 15.91
C CYS A 67 12.92 1.59 14.92
N ASP A 68 12.95 0.32 15.34
CA ASP A 68 13.38 -0.80 14.51
C ASP A 68 12.28 -1.87 14.51
N PRO A 69 11.27 -1.74 13.64
CA PRO A 69 10.17 -2.68 13.57
C PRO A 69 10.68 -4.05 13.04
N PRO A 70 10.05 -5.17 13.44
CA PRO A 70 10.42 -6.48 12.92
C PRO A 70 10.40 -6.52 11.38
N GLU A 71 11.31 -7.29 10.78
CA GLU A 71 11.42 -7.40 9.32
C GLU A 71 10.08 -7.72 8.64
N ARG A 72 9.24 -8.53 9.29
CA ARG A 72 7.87 -8.82 8.86
C ARG A 72 6.88 -8.24 9.85
N THR A 73 6.57 -6.96 9.66
CA THR A 73 5.56 -6.26 10.44
C THR A 73 4.18 -6.42 9.80
N GLN A 74 3.13 -6.81 10.54
CA GLN A 74 1.74 -6.81 10.05
C GLN A 74 1.06 -5.45 10.14
N GLY A 75 1.35 -4.66 11.19
CA GLY A 75 0.67 -3.40 11.56
C GLY A 75 -0.78 -3.26 11.09
N VAL A 76 -1.12 -2.20 10.31
CA VAL A 76 -2.53 -1.93 9.92
C VAL A 76 -3.11 -2.88 8.88
N ARG A 77 -2.34 -3.83 8.35
CA ARG A 77 -2.84 -4.73 7.31
C ARG A 77 -3.78 -5.79 7.89
N PRO A 78 -4.61 -6.41 7.04
CA PRO A 78 -5.45 -7.52 7.47
C PRO A 78 -4.61 -8.68 8.03
N GLU A 79 -5.23 -9.54 8.84
CA GLU A 79 -4.55 -10.72 9.38
C GLU A 79 -3.95 -11.59 8.25
N GLY A 80 -2.72 -12.06 8.47
CA GLY A 80 -1.96 -12.85 7.49
C GLY A 80 -1.26 -12.02 6.40
N TRP A 81 -1.40 -10.70 6.40
CA TRP A 81 -0.68 -9.79 5.51
C TRP A 81 0.39 -9.00 6.26
N HIS A 82 1.46 -8.61 5.57
CA HIS A 82 2.53 -7.80 6.14
C HIS A 82 2.97 -6.68 5.20
N LEU A 83 3.68 -5.67 5.74
CA LEU A 83 4.30 -4.63 4.91
C LEU A 83 5.48 -5.29 4.22
N PRO A 84 5.68 -5.06 2.91
CA PRO A 84 6.85 -5.60 2.24
C PRO A 84 8.11 -5.07 2.90
N ASN A 85 9.05 -5.96 3.19
CA ASN A 85 10.39 -5.53 3.57
C ASN A 85 11.19 -5.13 2.32
N GLN A 86 12.41 -4.63 2.53
CA GLN A 86 13.27 -4.16 1.45
C GLN A 86 13.57 -5.26 0.41
N THR A 87 13.78 -6.51 0.86
CA THR A 87 14.06 -7.64 -0.02
C THR A 87 12.85 -7.98 -0.88
N GLU A 88 11.66 -8.08 -0.29
CA GLU A 88 10.44 -8.39 -1.02
C GLU A 88 10.07 -7.29 -2.02
N TRP A 89 10.26 -6.03 -1.64
CA TRP A 89 10.07 -4.88 -2.52
C TRP A 89 11.05 -4.90 -3.70
N ASN A 90 12.33 -5.16 -3.42
CA ASN A 90 13.36 -5.24 -4.47
C ASN A 90 13.07 -6.39 -5.44
N ASP A 91 12.63 -7.54 -4.94
CA ASP A 91 12.26 -8.69 -5.75
C ASP A 91 11.09 -8.37 -6.69
N LEU A 92 10.05 -7.71 -6.17
CA LEU A 92 8.93 -7.21 -6.97
C LEU A 92 9.43 -6.28 -8.07
N VAL A 93 10.17 -5.24 -7.71
CA VAL A 93 10.68 -4.23 -8.64
C VAL A 93 11.54 -4.87 -9.72
N ASN A 94 12.47 -5.75 -9.35
CA ASN A 94 13.35 -6.44 -10.28
C ASN A 94 12.56 -7.35 -11.22
N LYS A 95 11.53 -8.04 -10.71
CA LYS A 95 10.66 -8.88 -11.53
C LYS A 95 9.89 -8.08 -12.58
N LEU A 96 9.59 -6.82 -12.26
CA LEU A 96 8.91 -5.86 -13.13
C LEU A 96 9.86 -5.06 -14.04
N GLY A 97 11.12 -5.47 -14.16
CA GLY A 97 12.09 -4.83 -15.07
C GLY A 97 12.85 -3.66 -14.45
N GLY A 98 12.89 -3.56 -13.12
CA GLY A 98 13.68 -2.59 -12.36
C GLY A 98 12.99 -1.24 -12.16
N ASN A 99 13.59 -0.36 -11.35
CA ASN A 99 12.99 0.90 -10.88
C ASN A 99 12.39 1.79 -11.99
N LYS A 100 13.04 1.86 -13.16
CA LYS A 100 12.59 2.71 -14.28
C LYS A 100 11.31 2.19 -14.93
N VAL A 101 11.02 0.90 -14.80
CA VAL A 101 9.89 0.24 -15.45
C VAL A 101 8.81 -0.09 -14.43
N ALA A 102 9.19 -0.59 -13.26
CA ALA A 102 8.30 -1.01 -12.18
C ALA A 102 7.37 0.10 -11.68
N GLY A 103 7.78 1.38 -11.74
CA GLY A 103 6.89 2.50 -11.43
C GLY A 103 5.79 2.71 -12.47
N HIS A 104 6.05 2.39 -13.75
CA HIS A 104 5.10 2.53 -14.85
C HIS A 104 4.05 1.42 -14.82
N ILE A 105 4.49 0.17 -14.92
CA ILE A 105 4.35 -0.81 -13.85
C ILE A 105 3.14 -0.72 -12.88
N LEU A 106 3.42 -0.30 -11.66
CA LEU A 106 2.50 -0.43 -10.54
C LEU A 106 1.47 0.69 -10.44
N LYS A 107 1.54 1.69 -11.33
CA LYS A 107 0.73 2.90 -11.25
C LYS A 107 -0.69 2.65 -11.78
N ALA A 108 -1.69 3.29 -11.14
CA ALA A 108 -3.06 3.27 -11.61
C ALA A 108 -3.19 3.90 -13.02
N GLN A 109 -4.13 3.39 -13.83
CA GLN A 109 -4.28 3.81 -15.23
C GLN A 109 -4.74 5.27 -15.39
N SER A 110 -5.52 5.77 -14.44
CA SER A 110 -6.14 7.09 -14.44
C SER A 110 -6.00 7.76 -13.07
N GLY A 111 -6.41 9.02 -12.96
CA GLY A 111 -6.30 9.81 -11.72
C GLY A 111 -4.97 10.58 -11.56
N TRP A 112 -4.18 10.69 -12.64
CA TRP A 112 -2.88 11.38 -12.63
C TRP A 112 -2.86 12.53 -13.65
N GLY A 113 -2.24 13.66 -13.29
CA GLY A 113 -2.04 14.81 -14.19
C GLY A 113 -1.21 14.48 -15.45
N SER A 114 -1.20 15.42 -16.41
CA SER A 114 -0.84 15.26 -17.83
C SER A 114 0.64 14.94 -18.18
N SER A 115 1.36 14.22 -17.33
CA SER A 115 2.64 13.59 -17.67
C SER A 115 2.60 12.06 -17.56
N ASN A 116 1.44 11.47 -17.83
CA ASN A 116 1.26 10.02 -17.81
C ASN A 116 1.75 9.37 -19.12
N THR A 117 3.06 9.35 -19.37
CA THR A 117 3.69 8.55 -20.44
C THR A 117 3.74 7.05 -20.10
N THR A 118 2.93 6.60 -19.15
CA THR A 118 3.11 5.31 -18.48
C THR A 118 1.87 4.47 -18.70
N HIS A 119 1.91 3.66 -19.76
CA HIS A 119 0.89 2.64 -20.04
C HIS A 119 0.89 1.64 -18.89
N PHE A 120 -0.17 1.67 -18.08
CA PHE A 120 -0.60 0.47 -17.38
C PHE A 120 -1.96 0.03 -17.87
N GLN A 121 -2.11 -1.30 -17.96
CA GLN A 121 -3.36 -2.02 -18.16
C GLN A 121 -3.62 -2.82 -16.89
N CYS A 122 -4.51 -2.30 -16.04
CA CYS A 122 -5.21 -3.04 -15.00
C CYS A 122 -6.37 -2.19 -14.45
N VAL A 123 -7.43 -2.07 -15.25
CA VAL A 123 -8.81 -1.78 -14.81
C VAL A 123 -9.72 -2.53 -15.80
N ALA A 124 -10.52 -3.45 -15.23
CA ALA A 124 -11.58 -4.27 -15.84
C ALA A 124 -11.18 -5.20 -17.00
#